data_AF-A0A6P0URX0-F1
#
_entry.id   AF-A0A6P0URX0-F1
#
_cell.length_a   1.000
_cell.length_b   1.000
_cell.length_c   1.000
_cell.angle_alpha   90.00
_cell.angle_beta   90.00
_cell.angle_gamma   90.00
#
_symmetry.space_group_name_H-M   'P 1'
#
loop_
_entity.id
_entity.type
_entity.pdbx_description
1 polymer ?
#
loop_
_entity_poly.entity_id
_entity_poly.type
_entity_poly.pdbx_seq_one_letter_code
_entity_poly.pdbx_strand_id
1 'polypeptide(L)'
;MESKDYLKDISEIKDMMNRSSRFISLSGLSGILAGVYALIGAFIAYRLVHNSPRGYLILDGEIFNLILLDLFLIAFLSVVTAIILSIRKARKNGEKIWDTSSRRLLINFLIPLVTGAIYILIKLQSNHYGLTGSLMLIFYGLALVNASKYTLGYIRYLGITEIILGLICALLPGYGFWLWVIGFGFLHIIYGALMHFKYDSK
;
A
#
# COMPACT_ATOMS: atom_id res chain seq x y z
N MET A 1 37.74 31.22 -2.92
CA MET A 1 36.49 31.06 -3.70
C MET A 1 36.23 29.60 -4.09
N GLU A 2 37.21 28.68 -3.95
CA GLU A 2 37.11 27.25 -4.28
C GLU A 2 36.30 26.38 -3.30
N SER A 3 36.17 26.76 -2.02
CA SER A 3 35.51 25.89 -1.03
C SER A 3 34.00 25.70 -1.25
N LYS A 4 33.34 26.62 -1.97
CA LYS A 4 31.91 26.49 -2.31
C LYS A 4 31.65 25.49 -3.44
N ASP A 5 32.64 25.22 -4.29
CA ASP A 5 32.51 24.32 -5.44
C ASP A 5 32.54 22.85 -5.00
N TYR A 6 33.50 22.47 -4.14
CA TYR A 6 33.57 21.08 -3.64
C TYR A 6 32.32 20.64 -2.86
N LEU A 7 31.71 21.54 -2.09
CA LEU A 7 30.45 21.23 -1.38
C LEU A 7 29.29 21.05 -2.35
N LYS A 8 29.28 21.82 -3.45
CA LYS A 8 28.29 21.71 -4.52
C LYS A 8 28.49 20.40 -5.31
N ASP A 9 29.72 20.07 -5.68
CA ASP A 9 30.07 18.82 -6.36
C ASP A 9 29.72 17.59 -5.51
N ILE A 10 30.05 17.61 -4.21
CA ILE A 10 29.65 16.53 -3.28
C ILE A 10 28.12 16.43 -3.19
N SER A 11 27.40 17.56 -3.21
CA SER A 11 25.94 17.57 -3.24
C SER A 11 25.40 16.96 -4.53
N GLU A 12 25.98 17.32 -5.68
CA GLU A 12 25.59 16.78 -7.00
C GLU A 12 25.89 15.28 -7.12
N ILE A 13 27.05 14.82 -6.63
CA ILE A 13 27.41 13.40 -6.57
C ILE A 13 26.41 12.65 -5.67
N LYS A 14 26.07 13.20 -4.49
CA LYS A 14 25.08 12.59 -3.60
C LYS A 14 23.69 12.52 -4.25
N ASP A 15 23.28 13.56 -4.94
CA ASP A 15 21.99 13.59 -5.64
C ASP A 15 21.95 12.59 -6.79
N MET A 16 23.03 12.49 -7.57
CA MET A 16 23.17 11.51 -8.63
C MET A 16 23.14 10.08 -8.07
N MET A 17 23.87 9.80 -6.98
CA MET A 17 23.82 8.51 -6.27
C MET A 17 22.42 8.19 -5.72
N ASN A 18 21.73 9.17 -5.15
CA ASN A 18 20.39 8.98 -4.63
C ASN A 18 19.38 8.65 -5.74
N ARG A 19 19.54 9.25 -6.93
CA ARG A 19 18.69 8.97 -8.09
C ARG A 19 19.02 7.63 -8.75
N SER A 20 20.29 7.24 -8.81
CA SER A 20 20.72 5.97 -9.42
C SER A 20 20.41 4.72 -8.58
N SER A 21 20.07 4.90 -7.30
CA SER A 21 19.86 3.80 -6.34
C SER A 21 18.41 3.62 -5.88
N ARG A 22 17.48 4.48 -6.34
CA ARG A 22 16.08 4.47 -5.91
C ARG A 22 15.12 4.49 -7.09
N PHE A 23 13.99 3.82 -6.92
CA PHE A 23 12.90 3.81 -7.89
C PHE A 23 12.06 5.09 -7.75
N ILE A 24 12.14 5.96 -8.76
CA ILE A 24 11.52 7.30 -8.77
C ILE A 24 10.11 7.27 -9.41
N SER A 25 9.84 6.26 -10.23
CA SER A 25 8.69 6.20 -11.12
C SER A 25 7.38 5.68 -10.52
N LEU A 26 7.23 5.64 -9.19
CA LEU A 26 5.94 5.31 -8.61
C LEU A 26 4.95 6.47 -8.81
N SER A 27 3.78 6.19 -9.39
CA SER A 27 2.77 7.21 -9.68
C SER A 27 1.89 7.51 -8.46
N GLY A 28 1.73 8.79 -8.10
CA GLY A 28 0.82 9.20 -7.02
C GLY A 28 -0.65 8.90 -7.35
N LEU A 29 -1.03 9.01 -8.62
CA LEU A 29 -2.39 8.68 -9.08
C LEU A 29 -2.77 7.22 -8.78
N SER A 30 -1.80 6.29 -8.76
CA SER A 30 -2.05 4.91 -8.38
C SER A 30 -2.49 4.76 -6.91
N GLY A 31 -1.93 5.57 -6.01
CA GLY A 31 -2.34 5.59 -4.60
C GLY A 31 -3.76 6.13 -4.42
N ILE A 32 -4.12 7.17 -5.18
CA ILE A 32 -5.49 7.72 -5.18
C ILE A 32 -6.48 6.66 -5.63
N LEU A 33 -6.20 5.99 -6.76
CA LEU A 33 -7.06 4.94 -7.30
C LEU A 33 -7.18 3.76 -6.34
N ALA A 34 -6.08 3.29 -5.74
CA ALA A 34 -6.12 2.22 -4.75
C ALA A 34 -7.06 2.55 -3.58
N GLY A 35 -6.98 3.79 -3.07
CA GLY A 35 -7.87 4.24 -2.01
C GLY A 35 -9.33 4.35 -2.45
N VAL A 36 -9.61 4.82 -3.67
CA VAL A 36 -10.97 4.84 -4.23
C VAL A 36 -11.53 3.42 -4.36
N TYR A 37 -10.73 2.46 -4.86
CA TYR A 37 -11.15 1.07 -4.95
C TYR A 37 -11.46 0.48 -3.58
N ALA A 38 -10.64 0.77 -2.57
CA ALA A 38 -10.88 0.34 -1.20
C ALA A 38 -12.16 0.94 -0.61
N LEU A 39 -12.46 2.23 -0.86
CA LEU A 39 -13.70 2.85 -0.39
C LEU A 39 -14.95 2.26 -1.07
N ILE A 40 -14.89 2.00 -2.37
CA ILE A 40 -15.99 1.36 -3.12
C ILE A 40 -16.20 -0.06 -2.60
N GLY A 41 -15.14 -0.86 -2.48
CA GLY A 41 -15.21 -2.22 -1.95
C GLY A 41 -15.74 -2.24 -0.51
N ALA A 42 -15.27 -1.32 0.35
CA ALA A 42 -15.79 -1.18 1.70
C ALA A 42 -17.30 -0.88 1.73
N PHE A 43 -17.79 -0.03 0.84
CA PHE A 43 -19.22 0.23 0.71
C PHE A 43 -19.99 -1.03 0.27
N ILE A 44 -19.46 -1.78 -0.70
CA ILE A 44 -20.05 -3.05 -1.15
C ILE A 44 -20.08 -4.06 0.00
N ALA A 45 -18.96 -4.27 0.68
CA ALA A 45 -18.84 -5.16 1.85
C ALA A 45 -19.81 -4.76 2.97
N TYR A 46 -19.92 -3.46 3.28
CA TYR A 46 -20.87 -2.95 4.26
C TYR A 46 -22.32 -3.31 3.90
N ARG A 47 -22.70 -3.11 2.62
CA ARG A 47 -24.04 -3.45 2.13
C ARG A 47 -24.30 -4.95 2.17
N LEU A 48 -23.33 -5.79 1.80
CA LEU A 48 -23.45 -7.24 1.85
C LEU A 48 -23.68 -7.74 3.28
N VAL A 49 -22.96 -7.19 4.26
CA VAL A 49 -23.09 -7.58 5.67
C VAL A 49 -24.37 -7.04 6.30
N HIS A 50 -24.70 -5.77 6.06
CA HIS A 50 -25.87 -5.12 6.65
C HIS A 50 -27.19 -5.66 6.12
N ASN A 51 -27.25 -6.06 4.84
CA ASN A 51 -28.45 -6.67 4.25
C ASN A 51 -28.58 -8.18 4.54
N SER A 52 -27.59 -8.78 5.21
CA SER A 52 -27.71 -10.15 5.70
C SER A 52 -28.82 -10.21 6.74
N PRO A 53 -29.75 -11.19 6.70
CA PRO A 53 -30.87 -11.31 7.65
C PRO A 53 -30.44 -11.33 9.13
N ARG A 54 -29.16 -11.62 9.39
CA ARG A 54 -28.59 -11.71 10.75
C ARG A 54 -27.83 -10.45 11.18
N GLY A 55 -27.49 -9.55 10.27
CA GLY A 55 -26.73 -8.32 10.57
C GLY A 55 -25.26 -8.54 10.98
N TYR A 56 -24.76 -9.78 10.96
CA TYR A 56 -23.36 -10.14 11.22
C TYR A 56 -22.85 -11.17 10.21
N LEU A 57 -21.52 -11.20 10.02
CA LEU A 57 -20.85 -12.12 9.09
C LEU A 57 -20.88 -13.55 9.63
N ILE A 58 -21.34 -14.49 8.81
CA ILE A 58 -21.13 -15.92 9.04
C ILE A 58 -19.92 -16.35 8.23
N LEU A 59 -18.98 -16.99 8.90
CA LEU A 59 -17.62 -17.23 8.41
C LEU A 59 -17.47 -18.52 7.60
N ASP A 60 -18.56 -18.95 6.94
CA ASP A 60 -18.63 -20.10 6.02
C ASP A 60 -19.81 -19.97 5.02
N GLY A 61 -20.32 -18.74 4.82
CA GLY A 61 -21.48 -18.46 3.95
C GLY A 61 -21.10 -17.84 2.61
N GLU A 62 -22.04 -17.80 1.66
CA GLU A 62 -21.87 -17.15 0.36
C GLU A 62 -21.36 -15.70 0.48
N ILE A 63 -21.83 -14.97 1.51
CA ILE A 63 -21.41 -13.59 1.81
C ILE A 63 -19.90 -13.51 2.10
N PHE A 64 -19.32 -14.49 2.80
CA PHE A 64 -17.89 -14.51 3.09
C PHE A 64 -17.07 -14.69 1.80
N ASN A 65 -17.50 -15.59 0.91
CA ASN A 65 -16.87 -15.78 -0.40
C ASN A 65 -16.95 -14.52 -1.28
N LEU A 66 -18.09 -13.81 -1.24
CA LEU A 66 -18.25 -12.54 -1.94
C LEU A 66 -17.32 -11.45 -1.40
N ILE A 67 -17.10 -11.39 -0.08
CA ILE A 67 -16.16 -10.43 0.54
C ILE A 67 -14.71 -10.78 0.21
N LEU A 68 -14.35 -12.07 0.17
CA LEU A 68 -13.01 -12.49 -0.29
C LEU A 68 -12.79 -12.13 -1.76
N LEU A 69 -13.81 -12.31 -2.61
CA LEU A 69 -13.76 -11.89 -4.00
C LEU A 69 -13.62 -10.38 -4.13
N ASP A 70 -14.37 -9.60 -3.35
CA ASP A 70 -14.28 -8.13 -3.32
C ASP A 70 -12.87 -7.67 -2.92
N LEU A 71 -12.31 -8.20 -1.82
CA LEU A 71 -10.94 -7.93 -1.40
C LEU A 71 -9.90 -8.28 -2.49
N PHE A 72 -10.09 -9.42 -3.16
CA PHE A 72 -9.24 -9.82 -4.27
C PHE A 72 -9.32 -8.82 -5.43
N LEU A 73 -10.52 -8.37 -5.80
CA LEU A 73 -10.73 -7.39 -6.86
C LEU A 73 -10.10 -6.04 -6.53
N ILE A 74 -10.25 -5.55 -5.29
CA ILE A 74 -9.59 -4.31 -4.82
C ILE A 74 -8.07 -4.44 -4.98
N ALA A 75 -7.49 -5.53 -4.50
CA ALA A 75 -6.05 -5.77 -4.59
C ALA A 75 -5.59 -5.89 -6.06
N PHE A 76 -6.30 -6.66 -6.88
CA PHE A 76 -5.99 -6.86 -8.29
C PHE A 76 -6.01 -5.55 -9.08
N LEU A 77 -7.09 -4.77 -8.96
CA LEU A 77 -7.23 -3.48 -9.64
C LEU A 77 -6.15 -2.48 -9.17
N SER A 78 -5.86 -2.44 -7.87
CA SER A 78 -4.81 -1.59 -7.31
C SER A 78 -3.43 -1.93 -7.87
N VAL A 79 -3.08 -3.22 -7.94
CA VAL A 79 -1.79 -3.67 -8.49
C VAL A 79 -1.70 -3.38 -9.98
N VAL A 80 -2.73 -3.72 -10.76
CA VAL A 80 -2.75 -3.51 -12.22
C VAL A 80 -2.61 -2.02 -12.54
N THR A 81 -3.37 -1.16 -11.86
CA THR A 81 -3.28 0.29 -12.07
C THR A 81 -1.95 0.87 -11.62
N ALA A 82 -1.40 0.42 -10.49
CA ALA A 82 -0.06 0.82 -10.04
C ALA A 82 1.02 0.47 -11.05
N ILE A 83 0.98 -0.73 -11.63
CA ILE A 83 1.94 -1.15 -12.66
C ILE A 83 1.79 -0.30 -13.92
N ILE A 84 0.57 -0.16 -14.46
CA ILE A 84 0.33 0.59 -15.71
C ILE A 84 0.75 2.05 -15.57
N LEU A 85 0.36 2.72 -14.49
CA LEU A 85 0.66 4.13 -14.28
C LEU A 85 2.14 4.37 -13.99
N SER A 86 2.79 3.47 -13.23
CA SER A 86 4.24 3.57 -12.98
C SER A 86 5.06 3.32 -14.24
N ILE A 87 4.64 2.39 -15.11
CA ILE A 87 5.25 2.18 -16.43
C ILE A 87 5.12 3.42 -17.31
N ARG A 88 3.92 4.03 -17.36
CA ARG A 88 3.69 5.26 -18.13
C ARG A 88 4.57 6.41 -17.62
N LYS A 89 4.68 6.56 -16.30
CA LYS A 89 5.54 7.57 -15.67
C LYS A 89 7.02 7.34 -15.96
N ALA A 90 7.50 6.10 -15.84
CA ALA A 90 8.89 5.74 -16.16
C ALA A 90 9.23 6.07 -17.61
N ARG A 91 8.35 5.73 -18.56
CA ARG A 91 8.52 6.05 -19.98
C ARG A 91 8.54 7.56 -20.23
N LYS A 92 7.64 8.34 -19.59
CA LYS A 92 7.62 9.81 -19.68
C LYS A 92 8.94 10.42 -19.20
N ASN A 93 9.54 9.83 -18.16
CA ASN A 93 10.77 10.32 -17.54
C ASN A 93 12.06 9.75 -18.15
N GLY A 94 11.98 8.88 -19.17
CA GLY A 94 13.15 8.22 -19.75
C GLY A 94 13.85 7.22 -18.81
N GLU A 95 13.15 6.77 -17.76
CA GLU A 95 13.69 5.83 -16.77
C GLU A 95 13.48 4.36 -17.19
N LYS A 96 14.41 3.49 -16.81
CA LYS A 96 14.23 2.03 -16.98
C LYS A 96 13.22 1.53 -15.95
N ILE A 97 12.16 0.89 -16.45
CA ILE A 97 11.08 0.32 -15.61
C ILE A 97 11.62 -0.80 -14.70
N TRP A 98 12.52 -1.63 -15.24
CA TRP A 98 13.05 -2.81 -14.57
C TRP A 98 14.56 -2.69 -14.41
N ASP A 99 14.97 -2.21 -13.24
CA ASP A 99 16.37 -2.11 -12.86
C ASP A 99 16.63 -2.76 -11.49
N THR A 100 17.87 -2.64 -11.00
CA THR A 100 18.26 -3.19 -9.71
C THR A 100 17.45 -2.59 -8.56
N SER A 101 17.06 -1.32 -8.65
CA SER A 101 16.24 -0.66 -7.63
C SER A 101 14.81 -1.18 -7.63
N SER A 102 14.16 -1.31 -8.80
CA SER A 102 12.83 -1.88 -8.94
C SER A 102 12.77 -3.30 -8.36
N ARG A 103 13.78 -4.13 -8.66
CA ARG A 103 13.86 -5.49 -8.13
C ARG A 103 14.02 -5.52 -6.60
N ARG A 104 14.89 -4.67 -6.05
CA ARG A 104 15.08 -4.57 -4.60
C ARG A 104 13.83 -4.08 -3.89
N LEU A 105 13.15 -3.09 -4.45
CA LEU A 105 11.87 -2.59 -3.95
C LEU A 105 10.84 -3.72 -3.89
N LEU A 106 10.62 -4.42 -5.00
CA LEU A 106 9.63 -5.49 -5.08
C LEU A 106 9.91 -6.64 -4.13
N ILE A 107 11.16 -7.12 -4.06
CA ILE A 107 11.52 -8.21 -3.14
C ILE A 107 11.27 -7.78 -1.68
N ASN A 108 11.71 -6.58 -1.29
CA ASN A 108 11.54 -6.11 0.08
C ASN A 108 10.09 -5.77 0.43
N PHE A 109 9.28 -5.40 -0.55
CA PHE A 109 7.84 -5.25 -0.40
C PHE A 109 7.13 -6.61 -0.25
N LEU A 110 7.47 -7.58 -1.11
CA LEU A 110 6.80 -8.88 -1.15
C LEU A 110 7.11 -9.75 0.06
N ILE A 111 8.32 -9.68 0.65
CA ILE A 111 8.67 -10.52 1.80
C ILE A 111 7.67 -10.35 2.96
N PRO A 112 7.43 -9.14 3.52
CA PRO A 112 6.44 -8.99 4.60
C PRO A 112 5.01 -9.23 4.11
N LEU A 113 4.67 -8.80 2.89
CA LEU A 113 3.31 -8.91 2.36
C LEU A 113 2.87 -10.38 2.21
N VAL A 114 3.70 -11.19 1.55
CA VAL A 114 3.42 -12.62 1.32
C VAL A 114 3.44 -13.38 2.65
N THR A 115 4.38 -13.07 3.53
CA THR A 115 4.42 -13.67 4.88
C THR A 115 3.13 -13.38 5.64
N GLY A 116 2.66 -12.13 5.61
CA GLY A 116 1.42 -11.71 6.23
C GLY A 116 0.19 -12.37 5.63
N ALA A 117 0.10 -12.42 4.30
CA ALA A 117 -0.99 -13.09 3.59
C ALA A 117 -1.09 -14.57 3.98
N ILE A 118 0.03 -15.30 3.96
CA ILE A 118 0.08 -16.70 4.39
C ILE A 118 -0.34 -16.84 5.86
N TYR A 119 0.18 -15.98 6.74
CA TYR A 119 -0.17 -16.02 8.16
C TYR A 119 -1.66 -15.76 8.41
N ILE A 120 -2.25 -14.78 7.71
CA ILE A 120 -3.69 -14.50 7.78
C ILE A 120 -4.48 -15.72 7.31
N LEU A 121 -4.13 -16.34 6.18
CA LEU A 121 -4.82 -17.54 5.68
C LEU A 121 -4.76 -18.70 6.67
N ILE A 122 -3.60 -18.95 7.30
CA ILE A 122 -3.46 -19.96 8.36
C ILE A 122 -4.40 -19.64 9.54
N LYS A 123 -4.48 -18.37 9.96
CA LYS A 123 -5.36 -17.96 11.06
C LYS A 123 -6.84 -18.09 10.71
N LEU A 124 -7.22 -17.73 9.49
CA LEU A 124 -8.57 -17.93 8.96
C LEU A 124 -8.95 -19.41 8.98
N GLN A 125 -8.06 -20.31 8.54
CA GLN A 125 -8.28 -21.75 8.58
C GLN A 125 -8.44 -22.29 10.02
N SER A 126 -7.80 -21.64 11.00
CA SER A 126 -7.92 -21.98 12.43
C SER A 126 -9.11 -21.32 13.14
N ASN A 127 -10.07 -20.76 12.40
CA ASN A 127 -11.24 -20.04 12.92
C ASN A 127 -10.95 -18.74 13.71
N HIS A 128 -9.77 -18.13 13.53
CA HIS A 128 -9.38 -16.90 14.22
C HIS A 128 -9.51 -15.67 13.29
N TYR A 129 -10.72 -15.13 13.18
CA TYR A 129 -11.06 -14.11 12.17
C TYR A 129 -10.93 -12.66 12.66
N GLY A 130 -11.05 -12.43 13.98
CA GLY A 130 -11.21 -11.09 14.56
C GLY A 130 -10.02 -10.14 14.37
N LEU A 131 -8.84 -10.66 14.04
CA LEU A 131 -7.62 -9.86 13.85
C LEU A 131 -7.25 -9.65 12.38
N THR A 132 -8.04 -10.15 11.43
CA THR A 132 -7.70 -10.11 10.00
C THR A 132 -7.41 -8.69 9.51
N GLY A 133 -8.27 -7.72 9.84
CA GLY A 133 -8.08 -6.32 9.46
C GLY A 133 -6.79 -5.72 10.05
N SER A 134 -6.50 -6.01 11.33
CA SER A 134 -5.27 -5.57 11.99
C SER A 134 -4.02 -6.16 11.32
N LEU A 135 -4.04 -7.47 11.06
CA LEU A 135 -2.92 -8.15 10.42
C LEU A 135 -2.67 -7.61 9.00
N MET A 136 -3.72 -7.34 8.23
CA MET A 136 -3.60 -6.71 6.91
C MET A 136 -2.87 -5.36 7.00
N LEU A 137 -3.31 -4.47 7.90
CA LEU A 137 -2.71 -3.14 8.10
C LEU A 137 -1.24 -3.26 8.54
N ILE A 138 -0.93 -4.13 9.50
CA ILE A 138 0.43 -4.30 10.04
C ILE A 138 1.38 -4.85 8.96
N PHE A 139 1.04 -5.97 8.32
CA PHE A 139 1.94 -6.60 7.34
C PHE A 139 2.09 -5.75 6.08
N TYR A 140 1.03 -5.07 5.64
CA TYR A 140 1.11 -4.10 4.56
C TYR A 140 2.00 -2.90 4.94
N GLY A 141 1.81 -2.34 6.14
CA GLY A 141 2.64 -1.25 6.63
C GLY A 141 4.12 -1.64 6.76
N LEU A 142 4.42 -2.85 7.22
CA LEU A 142 5.78 -3.41 7.25
C LEU A 142 6.36 -3.58 5.83
N ALA A 143 5.55 -4.05 4.87
CA ALA A 143 5.94 -4.13 3.47
C ALA A 143 6.33 -2.76 2.91
N LEU A 144 5.52 -1.73 3.18
CA LEU A 144 5.81 -0.35 2.78
C LEU A 144 7.09 0.20 3.44
N VAL A 145 7.25 0.02 4.75
CA VAL A 145 8.46 0.48 5.46
C VAL A 145 9.70 -0.19 4.90
N ASN A 146 9.65 -1.50 4.61
CA ASN A 146 10.79 -2.21 4.06
C ASN A 146 11.11 -1.77 2.62
N ALA A 147 10.08 -1.60 1.78
CA ALA A 147 10.21 -1.11 0.41
C ALA A 147 10.70 0.35 0.34
N SER A 148 10.37 1.18 1.36
CA SER A 148 10.65 2.61 1.39
C SER A 148 12.13 2.99 1.25
N LYS A 149 13.05 2.06 1.57
CA LYS A 149 14.50 2.25 1.42
C LYS A 149 14.93 2.36 -0.05
N TYR A 150 14.14 1.81 -0.98
CA TYR A 150 14.45 1.67 -2.39
C TYR A 150 13.58 2.57 -3.28
N THR A 151 12.85 3.52 -2.70
CA THR A 151 11.99 4.46 -3.43
C THR A 151 12.00 5.83 -2.78
N LEU A 152 11.48 6.83 -3.50
CA LEU A 152 11.35 8.20 -3.02
C LEU A 152 9.92 8.50 -2.59
N GLY A 153 9.77 9.56 -1.80
CA GLY A 153 8.49 10.08 -1.39
C GLY A 153 8.04 9.62 -0.01
N TYR A 154 6.73 9.63 0.20
CA TYR A 154 6.13 9.51 1.53
C TYR A 154 5.74 8.08 1.93
N ILE A 155 6.20 7.06 1.19
CA ILE A 155 5.87 5.65 1.43
C ILE A 155 6.18 5.23 2.86
N ARG A 156 7.33 5.65 3.40
CA ARG A 156 7.73 5.30 4.76
C ARG A 156 6.72 5.79 5.80
N TYR A 157 6.19 7.00 5.61
CA TYR A 157 5.21 7.59 6.52
C TYR A 157 3.86 6.89 6.41
N LEU A 158 3.42 6.55 5.19
CA LEU A 158 2.23 5.71 5.00
C LEU A 158 2.42 4.38 5.73
N GLY A 159 3.53 3.68 5.51
CA GLY A 159 3.80 2.40 6.16
C GLY A 159 3.83 2.46 7.69
N ILE A 160 4.45 3.49 8.28
CA ILE A 160 4.43 3.69 9.74
C ILE A 160 3.00 3.95 10.24
N THR A 161 2.23 4.76 9.52
CA THR A 161 0.84 5.08 9.89
C THR A 161 -0.04 3.83 9.83
N GLU A 162 0.11 3.00 8.79
CA GLU A 162 -0.57 1.71 8.65
C GLU A 162 -0.22 0.74 9.80
N ILE A 163 1.05 0.67 10.22
CA ILE A 163 1.47 -0.14 11.37
C ILE A 163 0.78 0.34 12.65
N ILE A 164 0.82 1.65 12.93
CA ILE A 164 0.18 2.23 14.12
C ILE A 164 -1.32 1.96 14.10
N LEU A 165 -1.97 2.20 12.97
CA LEU A 165 -3.40 1.95 12.79
C LEU A 165 -3.75 0.47 12.96
N GLY A 166 -2.91 -0.42 12.45
CA GLY A 166 -3.03 -1.86 12.61
C GLY A 166 -2.86 -2.32 14.06
N LEU A 167 -1.95 -1.71 14.84
CA LEU A 167 -1.82 -1.97 16.28
C LEU A 167 -3.05 -1.47 17.07
N ILE A 168 -3.58 -0.30 16.74
CA ILE A 168 -4.84 0.20 17.31
C ILE A 168 -5.99 -0.75 16.97
N CYS A 169 -6.01 -1.26 15.73
CA CYS A 169 -6.98 -2.25 15.27
C CYS A 169 -6.88 -3.58 16.04
N ALA A 170 -5.68 -4.00 16.44
CA ALA A 170 -5.49 -5.19 17.28
C ALA A 170 -6.07 -5.01 18.69
N LEU A 171 -5.97 -3.80 19.25
CA LEU A 171 -6.54 -3.47 20.56
C LEU A 171 -8.07 -3.33 20.53
N LEU A 172 -8.61 -3.00 19.35
CA LEU A 172 -10.03 -2.72 19.14
C LEU A 172 -10.61 -3.59 18.00
N PRO A 173 -10.65 -4.93 18.16
CA PRO A 173 -11.01 -5.84 17.07
C PRO A 173 -12.42 -5.60 16.49
N GLY A 174 -13.36 -5.07 17.28
CA GLY A 174 -14.69 -4.69 16.80
C GLY A 174 -14.71 -3.53 15.79
N TYR A 175 -13.64 -2.75 15.71
CA TYR A 175 -13.48 -1.61 14.79
C TYR A 175 -12.65 -1.97 13.55
N GLY A 176 -12.31 -3.25 13.35
CA GLY A 176 -11.37 -3.65 12.31
C GLY A 176 -11.75 -3.23 10.89
N PHE A 177 -13.05 -3.29 10.56
CA PHE A 177 -13.58 -2.81 9.30
C PHE A 177 -13.31 -1.30 9.10
N TRP A 178 -13.66 -0.47 10.08
CA TRP A 178 -13.51 0.99 9.98
C TRP A 178 -12.04 1.43 9.94
N LEU A 179 -11.18 0.79 10.73
CA LEU A 179 -9.75 1.06 10.70
C LEU A 179 -9.13 0.61 9.37
N TRP A 180 -9.62 -0.48 8.77
CA TRP A 180 -9.23 -0.89 7.42
C TRP A 180 -9.63 0.15 6.38
N VAL A 181 -10.86 0.70 6.45
CA VAL A 181 -11.33 1.79 5.57
C VAL A 181 -10.48 3.04 5.69
N ILE A 182 -10.06 3.40 6.90
CA ILE A 182 -9.17 4.53 7.14
C ILE A 182 -7.82 4.29 6.48
N GLY A 183 -7.19 3.14 6.72
CA GLY A 183 -5.87 2.80 6.16
C GLY A 183 -5.90 2.67 4.64
N PHE A 184 -6.56 1.63 4.15
CA PHE A 184 -6.56 1.28 2.73
C PHE A 184 -7.36 2.27 1.86
N GLY A 185 -8.32 3.01 2.43
CA GLY A 185 -9.08 4.03 1.72
C GLY A 185 -8.47 5.42 1.86
N PHE A 186 -8.74 6.07 2.99
CA PHE A 186 -8.43 7.50 3.17
C PHE A 186 -6.92 7.80 3.18
N LEU A 187 -6.12 7.03 3.92
CA LEU A 187 -4.66 7.28 3.98
C LEU A 187 -3.99 7.08 2.62
N HIS A 188 -4.46 6.12 1.83
CA HIS A 188 -3.97 5.92 0.46
C HIS A 188 -4.31 7.07 -0.48
N ILE A 189 -5.51 7.66 -0.38
CA ILE A 189 -5.88 8.86 -1.13
C ILE A 189 -4.98 10.03 -0.73
N ILE A 190 -4.79 10.26 0.57
CA ILE A 190 -3.93 11.35 1.07
C ILE A 190 -2.49 11.16 0.58
N TYR A 191 -1.93 9.96 0.75
CA TYR A 191 -0.60 9.63 0.26
C TYR A 191 -0.48 9.83 -1.25
N GLY A 192 -1.45 9.31 -2.03
CA GLY A 192 -1.48 9.42 -3.48
C GLY A 192 -1.53 10.87 -3.95
N ALA A 193 -2.37 11.70 -3.31
CA ALA A 193 -2.45 13.14 -3.57
C ALA A 193 -1.12 13.84 -3.28
N LEU A 194 -0.52 13.60 -2.11
CA LEU A 194 0.79 14.17 -1.74
C LEU A 194 1.89 13.78 -2.75
N MET A 195 1.89 12.53 -3.20
CA MET A 195 2.82 12.07 -4.23
C MET A 195 2.56 12.73 -5.58
N HIS A 196 1.29 12.84 -5.98
CA HIS A 196 0.90 13.40 -7.25
C HIS A 196 1.31 14.87 -7.36
N PHE A 197 0.95 15.70 -6.38
CA PHE A 197 1.28 17.14 -6.40
C PHE A 197 2.77 17.43 -6.21
N LYS A 198 3.52 16.56 -5.53
CA LYS A 198 4.95 16.79 -5.29
C LYS A 198 5.85 16.24 -6.40
N TYR A 199 5.48 15.11 -6.99
CA TYR A 199 6.36 14.34 -7.88
C TYR A 199 5.79 14.06 -9.27
N ASP A 200 4.47 14.22 -9.49
CA ASP A 200 3.85 13.94 -10.79
C ASP A 200 3.42 15.21 -11.55
N SER A 201 3.02 16.29 -10.85
CA SER A 201 2.46 17.50 -11.46
C SER A 201 3.50 18.49 -12.02
N LYS A 202 4.58 17.98 -12.63
CA LYS A 202 5.55 18.76 -13.41
C LYS A 202 5.55 18.36 -14.89
#